data_AF-A0A8J2KQZ4-F1
#
_entry.id   AF-A0A8J2KQZ4-F1
#
_cell.length_a   1.000
_cell.length_b   1.000
_cell.length_c   1.000
_cell.angle_alpha   90.00
_cell.angle_beta   90.00
_cell.angle_gamma   90.00
#
_symmetry.space_group_name_H-M   'P 1'
#
loop_
_entity.id
_entity.type
_entity.pdbx_description
1 polymer ?
#
loop_
_entity_poly.entity_id
_entity_poly.type
_entity_poly.pdbx_seq_one_letter_code
_entity_poly.pdbx_strand_id
1 'polypeptide(L)'
;GVIVTFFSIILYIADTILDMIVAYDYYTRGYHTYFFFTAMFIIIPAGVVTVFSCVFYLIDRNNPDIPPPSKRQIILRVIFTVLIQCPLLRDFNVLLYGCKFIKNPKEEKYYKKMEKEDSDSASLRLFERFMEAAPQVTLQLYIIIHHYHDEKAHFDGTWQREDLFWI
;
A
#
# COMPACT_ATOMS: atom_id res chain seq x y z
N GLY A 1 2.66 18.69 -4.14
CA GLY A 1 3.72 19.25 -5.01
C GLY A 1 4.36 18.13 -5.79
N VAL A 2 4.59 18.30 -7.10
CA VAL A 2 4.98 17.22 -8.04
C VAL A 2 6.16 16.34 -7.55
N ILE A 3 7.16 16.94 -6.90
CA ILE A 3 8.31 16.22 -6.34
C ILE A 3 7.89 15.27 -5.21
N VAL A 4 6.98 15.70 -4.34
CA VAL A 4 6.45 14.89 -3.24
C VAL A 4 5.70 13.69 -3.80
N THR A 5 4.86 13.90 -4.82
CA THR A 5 4.13 12.81 -5.48
C THR A 5 5.09 11.77 -6.08
N PHE A 6 6.18 12.21 -6.70
CA PHE A 6 7.19 11.31 -7.25
C PHE A 6 7.88 10.47 -6.17
N PHE A 7 8.28 11.10 -5.06
CA PHE A 7 8.89 10.39 -3.94
C PHE A 7 7.91 9.42 -3.26
N SER A 8 6.64 9.81 -3.11
CA SER A 8 5.59 8.94 -2.58
C SER A 8 5.39 7.69 -3.43
N ILE A 9 5.45 7.80 -4.76
CA ILE A 9 5.40 6.65 -5.67
C ILE A 9 6.56 5.68 -5.42
N ILE A 10 7.79 6.21 -5.28
CA ILE A 10 8.97 5.38 -5.04
C ILE A 10 8.86 4.64 -3.70
N LEU A 11 8.51 5.36 -2.63
CA LEU A 11 8.35 4.77 -1.30
C LEU A 11 7.26 3.70 -1.28
N TYR A 12 6.15 3.95 -1.98
CA TYR A 12 5.06 3.01 -2.12
C TYR A 12 5.52 1.69 -2.75
N ILE A 13 6.23 1.77 -3.88
CA ILE A 13 6.76 0.59 -4.58
C ILE A 13 7.75 -0.18 -3.68
N ALA A 14 8.64 0.54 -3.00
CA ALA A 14 9.62 -0.07 -2.11
C ALA A 14 8.94 -0.87 -0.98
N ASP A 15 7.92 -0.29 -0.36
CA ASP A 15 7.14 -0.93 0.70
C ASP A 15 6.44 -2.21 0.23
N THR A 16 5.74 -2.16 -0.91
CA THR A 16 5.10 -3.37 -1.48
C THR A 16 6.10 -4.47 -1.79
N ILE A 17 7.30 -4.13 -2.28
CA ILE A 17 8.36 -5.11 -2.53
C ILE A 17 8.84 -5.74 -1.22
N LEU A 18 9.04 -4.94 -0.18
CA LEU A 18 9.46 -5.45 1.13
C LEU A 18 8.42 -6.39 1.73
N ASP A 19 7.13 -6.05 1.66
CA ASP A 19 6.04 -6.90 2.15
C ASP A 19 5.98 -8.26 1.42
N MET A 20 6.22 -8.26 0.10
CA MET A 20 6.33 -9.50 -0.69
C MET A 20 7.55 -10.33 -0.31
N ILE A 21 8.71 -9.70 -0.06
CA ILE A 21 9.93 -10.39 0.39
C ILE A 21 9.69 -11.06 1.74
N VAL A 22 9.08 -10.35 2.70
CA VAL A 22 8.77 -10.87 4.03
C VAL A 22 7.78 -12.04 3.94
N ALA A 23 6.72 -11.91 3.13
CA ALA A 23 5.79 -13.01 2.89
C ALA A 23 6.49 -14.24 2.29
N TYR A 24 7.37 -14.03 1.31
CA TYR A 24 8.14 -15.12 0.69
C TYR A 24 9.09 -15.80 1.69
N ASP A 25 9.78 -15.03 2.54
CA ASP A 25 10.66 -15.59 3.58
C ASP A 25 9.86 -16.49 4.54
N TYR A 26 8.69 -16.05 5.03
CA TYR A 26 7.84 -16.91 5.88
C TYR A 26 7.36 -18.17 5.20
N TYR A 27 7.04 -18.10 3.90
CA TYR A 27 6.66 -19.27 3.12
C TYR A 27 7.80 -20.29 3.06
N THR A 28 9.02 -19.85 2.75
CA THR A 28 10.19 -20.74 2.63
C THR A 28 10.65 -21.34 3.96
N ARG A 29 10.45 -20.63 5.07
CA ARG A 29 10.79 -21.10 6.43
C ARG A 29 9.71 -21.96 7.09
N GLY A 30 8.56 -22.16 6.44
CA GLY A 30 7.46 -22.97 6.96
C GLY A 30 6.59 -22.27 8.01
N TYR A 31 6.74 -20.96 8.21
CA TYR A 31 5.93 -20.18 9.14
C TYR A 31 4.59 -19.78 8.52
N HIS A 32 3.75 -20.78 8.24
CA HIS A 32 2.49 -20.60 7.51
C HIS A 32 1.51 -19.62 8.16
N THR A 33 1.47 -19.55 9.49
CA THR A 33 0.60 -18.61 10.22
C THR A 33 1.02 -17.16 9.97
N TYR A 34 2.31 -16.84 10.08
CA TYR A 34 2.82 -15.50 9.82
C TYR A 34 2.68 -15.12 8.35
N PHE A 35 2.98 -16.07 7.45
CA PHE A 35 2.70 -15.89 6.02
C PHE A 35 1.23 -15.53 5.76
N PHE A 36 0.28 -16.25 6.36
CA PHE A 36 -1.14 -16.01 6.16
C PHE A 36 -1.56 -14.61 6.62
N PHE A 37 -1.11 -14.18 7.80
CA PHE A 37 -1.43 -12.83 8.29
C PHE A 37 -0.80 -11.74 7.41
N THR A 38 0.47 -11.87 7.04
CA THR A 38 1.14 -10.94 6.12
C THR A 38 0.41 -10.87 4.77
N ALA A 39 0.04 -12.01 4.19
CA ALA A 39 -0.72 -12.05 2.93
C ALA A 39 -2.11 -11.42 3.07
N MET A 40 -2.79 -11.64 4.20
CA MET A 40 -4.09 -11.04 4.51
C MET A 40 -4.00 -9.51 4.56
N PHE A 41 -2.96 -8.96 5.20
CA PHE A 41 -2.72 -7.53 5.28
C PHE A 41 -2.29 -6.90 3.95
N ILE A 42 -1.83 -7.69 2.97
CA ILE A 42 -1.60 -7.20 1.60
C ILE A 42 -2.91 -7.23 0.79
N ILE A 43 -3.65 -8.35 0.84
CA ILE A 43 -4.79 -8.61 -0.05
C ILE A 43 -6.04 -7.82 0.35
N ILE A 44 -6.38 -7.77 1.65
CA ILE A 44 -7.62 -7.11 2.11
C ILE A 44 -7.59 -5.61 1.82
N PRO A 45 -6.52 -4.86 2.15
CA PRO A 45 -6.45 -3.43 1.86
C PRO A 45 -6.53 -3.16 0.37
N ALA A 46 -5.84 -3.96 -0.47
CA ALA A 46 -5.93 -3.88 -1.92
C ALA A 46 -7.39 -4.01 -2.41
N GLY A 47 -8.14 -4.97 -1.86
CA GLY A 47 -9.56 -5.16 -2.17
C GLY A 47 -10.42 -3.97 -1.75
N VAL A 48 -10.24 -3.45 -0.54
CA VAL A 48 -11.02 -2.30 -0.04
C VAL A 48 -10.74 -1.04 -0.84
N VAL A 49 -9.48 -0.73 -1.12
CA VAL A 49 -9.07 0.40 -1.94
C VAL A 49 -9.64 0.28 -3.36
N THR A 50 -9.70 -0.94 -3.90
CA THR A 50 -10.34 -1.21 -5.21
C THR A 50 -11.82 -0.87 -5.19
N VAL A 51 -12.55 -1.26 -4.14
CA VAL A 51 -13.98 -0.95 -3.98
C VAL A 51 -14.19 0.56 -3.89
N PHE A 52 -13.44 1.27 -3.05
CA PHE A 52 -13.55 2.72 -2.92
C PHE A 52 -13.18 3.46 -4.22
N SER A 53 -12.15 3.01 -4.94
CA SER A 53 -11.78 3.55 -6.25
C SER A 53 -12.91 3.40 -7.28
N CYS A 54 -13.60 2.25 -7.27
CA CYS A 54 -14.81 2.03 -8.06
C CYS A 54 -15.98 2.95 -7.64
N VAL A 55 -16.19 3.16 -6.34
CA VAL A 55 -17.23 4.06 -5.83
C VAL A 55 -16.99 5.49 -6.30
N PHE A 56 -15.76 6.01 -6.14
CA PHE A 56 -15.39 7.35 -6.63
C PHE A 56 -15.62 7.47 -8.15
N TYR A 57 -15.31 6.42 -8.90
CA TYR A 57 -15.57 6.39 -10.33
C TYR A 57 -17.08 6.46 -10.67
N LEU A 58 -17.93 5.74 -9.95
CA LEU A 58 -19.39 5.79 -10.17
C LEU A 58 -19.96 7.19 -9.87
N ILE A 59 -19.45 7.83 -8.81
CA ILE A 59 -19.82 9.21 -8.46
C ILE A 59 -19.38 10.19 -9.56
N ASP A 60 -18.15 10.06 -10.06
CA ASP A 60 -17.62 10.91 -11.14
C ASP A 60 -18.36 10.75 -12.45
N ARG A 61 -18.80 9.53 -12.78
CA ARG A 61 -19.57 9.27 -14.01
C ARG A 61 -20.92 10.00 -14.02
N ASN A 62 -21.51 10.24 -12.85
CA ASN A 62 -22.79 10.93 -12.73
C ASN A 62 -22.66 12.45 -12.67
N ASN A 63 -21.44 13.00 -12.64
CA ASN A 63 -21.21 14.45 -12.59
C ASN A 63 -21.11 15.05 -14.00
N PRO A 64 -22.02 15.96 -14.42
CA PRO A 64 -22.03 16.53 -15.77
C PRO A 64 -20.84 17.47 -16.04
N ASP A 65 -20.20 18.01 -15.00
CA ASP A 65 -19.04 18.93 -15.14
C ASP A 65 -17.73 18.22 -15.53
N ILE A 66 -17.70 16.89 -15.37
CA ILE A 66 -16.51 16.08 -15.58
C ILE A 66 -16.69 15.28 -16.88
N PRO A 67 -15.82 15.45 -17.89
CA PRO A 67 -15.92 14.65 -19.11
C PRO A 67 -15.72 13.17 -18.77
N PRO A 68 -16.64 12.28 -19.21
CA PRO A 68 -16.57 10.87 -18.86
C PRO A 68 -15.29 10.24 -19.43
N PRO A 69 -14.54 9.45 -18.64
CA PRO A 69 -13.35 8.78 -19.13
C PRO A 69 -13.74 7.67 -20.12
N SER A 70 -12.81 7.31 -21.00
CA SER A 70 -13.03 6.29 -22.02
C SER A 70 -13.17 4.90 -21.40
N LYS A 71 -14.01 4.03 -22.00
CA LYS A 71 -14.16 2.62 -21.56
C LYS A 71 -12.83 1.88 -21.43
N ARG A 72 -11.85 2.19 -22.29
CA ARG A 72 -10.50 1.64 -22.22
C ARG A 72 -9.74 2.09 -20.98
N GLN A 73 -9.88 3.35 -20.59
CA GLN A 73 -9.26 3.87 -19.36
C GLN A 73 -9.86 3.21 -18.12
N ILE A 74 -11.15 2.89 -18.14
CA ILE A 74 -11.82 2.17 -17.05
C ILE A 74 -11.29 0.75 -16.94
N ILE A 75 -11.25 0.01 -18.05
CA ILE A 75 -10.77 -1.38 -18.07
C ILE A 75 -9.30 -1.43 -17.63
N LEU A 76 -8.46 -0.54 -18.16
CA LEU A 76 -7.07 -0.43 -17.72
C LEU A 76 -7.01 -0.07 -16.23
N ARG A 77 -7.80 0.89 -15.75
CA ARG A 77 -7.82 1.26 -14.33
C ARG A 77 -8.19 0.08 -13.44
N VAL A 78 -9.24 -0.67 -13.75
CA VAL A 78 -9.64 -1.87 -12.98
C VAL A 78 -8.57 -2.95 -13.04
N ILE A 79 -8.00 -3.23 -14.22
CA ILE A 79 -6.96 -4.25 -14.40
C ILE A 79 -5.69 -3.89 -13.62
N PHE A 80 -5.21 -2.65 -13.74
CA PHE A 80 -4.05 -2.17 -12.99
C PHE A 80 -4.35 -2.06 -11.49
N THR A 81 -5.55 -1.67 -11.09
CA THR A 81 -5.96 -1.67 -9.68
C THR A 81 -5.93 -3.08 -9.06
N VAL A 82 -6.29 -4.12 -9.82
CA VAL A 82 -6.27 -5.52 -9.36
C VAL A 82 -4.89 -6.17 -9.44
N LEU A 83 -4.06 -5.83 -10.45
CA LEU A 83 -2.76 -6.46 -10.69
C LEU A 83 -1.56 -5.70 -10.09
N ILE A 84 -1.66 -4.38 -9.95
CA ILE A 84 -0.56 -3.47 -9.60
C ILE A 84 -1.15 -2.27 -8.84
N GLN A 85 -1.78 -2.53 -7.69
CA GLN A 85 -1.92 -1.60 -6.56
C GLN A 85 -2.25 -0.10 -6.92
N CYS A 86 -3.52 0.25 -6.66
CA CYS A 86 -4.34 1.38 -7.12
C CYS A 86 -3.77 2.83 -7.24
N PRO A 87 -2.86 3.33 -6.38
CA PRO A 87 -2.50 4.74 -6.35
C PRO A 87 -1.74 5.25 -7.58
N LEU A 88 -0.90 4.40 -8.18
CA LEU A 88 0.09 4.82 -9.17
C LEU A 88 -0.53 5.39 -10.45
N LEU A 89 -1.63 4.82 -10.93
CA LEU A 89 -2.33 5.34 -12.11
C LEU A 89 -3.05 6.66 -11.83
N ARG A 90 -3.58 6.85 -10.62
CA ARG A 90 -4.28 8.09 -10.25
C ARG A 90 -3.24 9.21 -10.11
N ASP A 91 -2.08 8.91 -9.54
CA ASP A 91 -0.95 9.84 -9.45
C ASP A 91 -0.39 10.23 -10.82
N PHE A 92 -0.33 9.30 -11.77
CA PHE A 92 0.08 9.61 -13.14
C PHE A 92 -0.92 10.56 -13.82
N ASN A 93 -2.22 10.41 -13.56
CA ASN A 93 -3.23 11.35 -14.05
C ASN A 93 -3.09 12.74 -13.41
N VAL A 94 -2.83 12.81 -12.09
CA VAL A 94 -2.55 14.08 -11.39
C VAL A 94 -1.34 14.77 -12.02
N LEU A 95 -0.24 14.04 -12.26
CA LEU A 95 0.95 14.54 -12.97
C LEU A 95 0.61 15.05 -14.37
N LEU A 96 -0.17 14.30 -15.14
CA LEU A 96 -0.54 14.67 -16.51
C LEU A 96 -1.42 15.92 -16.55
N TYR A 97 -2.41 16.04 -15.65
CA TYR A 97 -3.26 17.23 -15.54
C TYR A 97 -2.48 18.43 -15.01
N GLY A 98 -1.53 18.23 -14.08
CA GLY A 98 -0.60 19.27 -13.64
C GLY A 98 0.26 19.80 -14.80
N CYS A 99 0.83 18.92 -15.61
CA CYS A 99 1.59 19.30 -16.81
C CYS A 99 0.71 20.04 -17.85
N LYS A 100 -0.55 19.63 -18.02
CA LYS A 100 -1.50 20.33 -18.91
C LYS A 100 -1.87 21.72 -18.40
N PHE A 101 -2.04 21.86 -17.09
CA PHE A 101 -2.29 23.15 -16.45
C PHE A 101 -1.09 24.11 -16.59
N ILE A 102 0.13 23.63 -16.39
CA ILE A 102 1.36 24.43 -16.60
C ILE A 102 1.43 24.96 -18.04
N LYS A 103 1.01 24.15 -19.03
CA LYS A 103 0.98 24.55 -20.45
C LYS A 103 -0.16 25.51 -20.77
N ASN A 104 -1.32 25.37 -20.12
CA ASN A 104 -2.52 26.17 -20.37
C ASN A 104 -3.12 26.70 -19.06
N PRO A 105 -2.48 27.70 -18.41
CA PRO A 105 -2.87 28.14 -17.07
C PRO A 105 -4.24 28.84 -17.01
N LYS A 106 -4.82 29.23 -18.16
CA LYS A 106 -6.14 29.88 -18.24
C LYS A 106 -7.30 28.88 -18.13
N GLU A 107 -7.06 27.58 -18.27
CA GLU A 107 -8.10 26.55 -18.16
C GLU A 107 -8.19 26.02 -16.72
N GLU A 108 -8.98 26.70 -15.88
CA GLU A 108 -9.23 26.35 -14.47
C GLU A 108 -9.75 24.91 -14.29
N LYS A 109 -10.41 24.36 -15.32
CA LYS A 109 -10.90 22.98 -15.34
C LYS A 109 -9.80 21.94 -15.09
N TYR A 110 -8.58 22.14 -15.60
CA TYR A 110 -7.49 21.20 -15.37
C TYR A 110 -6.97 21.26 -13.93
N TYR A 111 -6.96 22.44 -13.33
CA TYR A 111 -6.57 22.62 -11.93
C TYR A 111 -7.55 21.91 -10.99
N LYS A 112 -8.86 22.18 -11.13
CA LYS A 112 -9.91 21.52 -10.33
C LYS A 112 -9.89 20.00 -10.46
N LYS A 113 -9.64 19.50 -11.67
CA LYS A 113 -9.55 18.06 -11.92
C LYS A 113 -8.29 17.44 -11.29
N MET A 114 -7.17 18.14 -11.36
CA MET A 114 -5.93 17.71 -10.71
C MET A 114 -6.10 17.64 -9.19
N GLU A 115 -6.65 18.69 -8.57
CA GLU A 115 -6.87 18.76 -7.12
C GLU A 115 -7.80 17.65 -6.62
N LYS A 116 -8.92 17.42 -7.34
CA LYS A 116 -9.84 16.32 -7.03
C LYS A 116 -9.17 14.94 -7.10
N GLU A 117 -8.45 14.67 -8.18
CA GLU A 117 -7.75 13.39 -8.37
C GLU A 117 -6.63 13.20 -7.32
N ASP A 118 -5.95 14.27 -6.90
CA ASP A 118 -4.92 14.24 -5.86
C ASP A 118 -5.53 13.95 -4.47
N SER A 119 -6.66 14.59 -4.14
CA SER A 119 -7.39 14.36 -2.89
C SER A 119 -7.94 12.94 -2.78
N ASP A 120 -8.57 12.44 -3.85
CA ASP A 120 -9.05 11.06 -3.92
C ASP A 120 -7.88 10.06 -3.78
N SER A 121 -6.76 10.32 -4.47
CA SER A 121 -5.57 9.46 -4.42
C SER A 121 -4.95 9.44 -3.02
N ALA A 122 -4.88 10.60 -2.35
CA ALA A 122 -4.40 10.71 -0.97
C ALA A 122 -5.30 9.95 0.01
N SER A 123 -6.62 10.03 -0.16
CA SER A 123 -7.58 9.32 0.68
C SER A 123 -7.46 7.80 0.52
N LEU A 124 -7.35 7.31 -0.72
CA LEU A 124 -7.17 5.89 -1.01
C LEU A 124 -5.86 5.35 -0.43
N ARG A 125 -4.75 6.08 -0.60
CA ARG A 125 -3.47 5.74 0.03
C ARG A 125 -3.57 5.70 1.54
N LEU A 126 -4.27 6.65 2.16
CA LEU A 126 -4.40 6.67 3.62
C LEU A 126 -5.10 5.41 4.13
N PHE A 127 -6.19 4.98 3.48
CA PHE A 127 -6.90 3.75 3.85
C PHE A 127 -6.03 2.51 3.68
N GLU A 128 -5.34 2.41 2.55
CA GLU A 128 -4.40 1.32 2.28
C GLU A 128 -3.35 1.21 3.38
N ARG A 129 -2.67 2.33 3.68
CA ARG A 129 -1.59 2.39 4.67
C ARG A 129 -2.08 2.08 6.08
N PHE A 130 -3.29 2.48 6.42
CA PHE A 130 -3.88 2.17 7.72
C PHE A 130 -4.21 0.68 7.86
N MET A 131 -4.69 0.05 6.78
CA MET A 131 -5.11 -1.35 6.82
C MET A 131 -3.99 -2.35 6.52
N GLU A 132 -2.90 -1.93 5.87
CA GLU A 132 -1.73 -2.75 5.54
C GLU A 132 -0.57 -2.45 6.50
N ALA A 133 0.04 -1.27 6.37
CA ALA A 133 1.30 -0.96 7.06
C ALA A 133 1.17 -0.95 8.59
N ALA A 134 0.09 -0.41 9.15
CA ALA A 134 -0.08 -0.37 10.61
C ALA A 134 -0.17 -1.77 11.25
N PRO A 135 -1.05 -2.68 10.79
CA PRO A 135 -1.06 -4.05 11.32
C PRO A 135 0.19 -4.86 10.93
N GLN A 136 0.77 -4.64 9.74
CA GLN A 136 2.01 -5.29 9.33
C GLN A 136 3.16 -4.97 10.29
N VAL A 137 3.40 -3.68 10.58
CA VAL A 137 4.44 -3.26 11.53
C VAL A 137 4.17 -3.80 12.94
N THR A 138 2.91 -3.85 13.36
CA THR A 138 2.52 -4.42 14.64
C THR A 138 2.84 -5.92 14.70
N LEU A 139 2.53 -6.68 13.63
CA LEU A 139 2.84 -8.10 13.52
C LEU A 139 4.36 -8.32 13.51
N GLN A 140 5.11 -7.53 12.75
CA GLN A 140 6.57 -7.64 12.69
C GLN A 140 7.23 -7.35 14.04
N LEU A 141 6.76 -6.32 14.74
CA LEU A 141 7.23 -6.01 16.08
C LEU A 141 6.94 -7.15 17.07
N TYR A 142 5.73 -7.73 17.00
CA TYR A 142 5.37 -8.89 17.80
C TYR A 142 6.31 -10.09 17.54
N ILE A 143 6.61 -10.39 16.28
CA ILE A 143 7.49 -11.50 15.91
C ILE A 143 8.91 -11.28 16.44
N ILE A 144 9.46 -10.06 16.31
CA ILE A 144 10.79 -9.71 16.82
C ILE A 144 10.86 -9.89 18.34
N ILE A 145 9.87 -9.38 19.07
CA ILE A 145 9.83 -9.47 20.54
C ILE A 145 9.70 -10.94 20.98
N HIS A 146 8.82 -11.71 20.34
CA HIS A 146 8.63 -13.11 20.67
C HIS A 146 9.90 -13.92 20.41
N HIS A 147 10.57 -13.70 19.28
CA HIS A 147 11.80 -14.40 18.94
C HIS A 147 12.94 -14.07 19.91
N TYR A 148 13.10 -12.78 20.26
CA TYR A 148 14.09 -12.36 21.25
C TYR A 148 13.87 -13.02 22.63
N HIS A 149 12.61 -13.12 23.07
CA HIS A 149 12.29 -13.75 24.35
C HIS A 149 12.57 -15.26 24.33
N ASP A 150 12.27 -15.94 23.23
CA ASP A 150 12.53 -17.37 23.05
C ASP A 150 14.03 -17.69 23.03
N GLU A 151 14.83 -16.92 22.28
CA GLU A 151 16.30 -17.04 22.27
C GLU A 151 16.90 -16.83 23.66
N LYS A 152 16.41 -15.82 24.40
CA LYS A 152 16.89 -15.54 25.75
C LYS A 152 16.55 -16.67 26.72
N ALA A 153 15.32 -17.20 26.67
CA ALA A 153 14.92 -18.32 27.51
C ALA A 153 15.76 -19.59 27.22
N HIS A 154 16.09 -19.83 25.95
CA HIS A 154 17.01 -20.89 25.55
C HIS A 154 18.41 -20.67 26.12
N PHE A 155 18.97 -19.46 25.99
CA PHE A 155 20.29 -19.12 26.52
C PHE A 155 20.35 -19.28 28.04
N ASP A 156 19.41 -18.67 28.77
CA ASP A 156 19.37 -18.74 30.25
C ASP A 156 19.20 -20.19 30.74
N GLY A 157 18.39 -21.01 30.04
CA GLY A 157 18.22 -22.43 30.33
C GLY A 157 19.41 -23.32 29.97
N THR A 158 20.30 -22.89 29.08
CA THR A 158 21.58 -23.58 28.81
C THR A 158 22.59 -23.33 29.92
N TRP A 159 22.74 -22.10 30.39
CA TRP A 159 23.66 -21.78 31.49
C TRP A 159 23.25 -22.44 32.79
N GLN A 160 21.95 -22.43 33.14
CA GLN A 160 21.46 -23.17 34.32
C GLN A 160 21.78 -24.66 34.27
N ARG A 161 21.83 -25.27 33.08
CA ARG A 161 22.19 -26.69 32.93
C ARG A 161 23.69 -26.94 33.05
N GLU A 162 24.52 -26.03 32.56
CA GLU A 162 25.98 -26.10 32.70
C GLU A 162 26.40 -25.84 34.15
N ASP A 163 25.76 -24.90 34.84
CA ASP A 163 26.01 -24.60 36.25
C ASP A 163 25.69 -25.80 37.17
N LEU A 164 24.65 -26.58 36.83
CA LEU A 164 24.30 -27.85 37.51
C LEU A 164 25.26 -29.00 37.18
N PHE A 165 26.06 -28.91 36.13
CA PHE A 165 27.00 -29.96 35.71
C PHE A 165 28.34 -29.90 36.46
N TRP A 166 28.66 -28.75 37.06
CA TRP A 166 29.90 -28.50 37.81
C TRP A 166 29.73 -28.58 39.34
N ILE A 167 28.61 -29.12 39.83
CA ILE A 167 28.30 -29.39 41.25
C ILE A 167 28.22 -30.89 41.49
#